data_AF-A0A452FIQ9-F1
#
_entry.id   AF-A0A452FIQ9-F1
#
_cell.length_a   1.000
_cell.length_b   1.000
_cell.length_c   1.000
_cell.angle_alpha   90.00
_cell.angle_beta   90.00
_cell.angle_gamma   90.00
#
_symmetry.space_group_name_H-M   'P 1'
#
loop_
_entity.id
_entity.type
_entity.pdbx_description
1 polymer ?
#
loop_
_entity_poly.entity_id
_entity_poly.type
_entity_poly.pdbx_seq_one_letter_code
_entity_poly.pdbx_strand_id
1 'polypeptide(L)'
;MTCLLVCFPGAPRPCEEAVRKEVLLDAALGHRVAELCASASEPPSLNTVFRTLASEDIPDLPPGGGLYCKATVIAEAYSQFCQASRQRCVKGQKGAEEPTGAQSISALHLEA
;
A
#
# COMPACT_ATOMS: atom_id res chain seq x y z
N MET A 1 -1.03 -23.38 15.80
CA MET A 1 0.32 -23.62 16.34
C MET A 1 0.38 -23.06 17.74
N THR A 2 1.01 -23.74 18.68
CA THR A 2 1.17 -23.27 20.07
C THR A 2 2.65 -23.09 20.36
N CYS A 3 3.05 -21.93 20.86
CA CYS A 3 4.41 -21.66 21.31
C CYS A 3 4.39 -21.06 22.71
N LEU A 4 5.39 -21.40 23.53
CA LEU A 4 5.61 -20.81 24.85
C LEU A 4 7.01 -20.20 24.86
N LEU A 5 7.10 -18.90 25.15
CA LEU A 5 8.35 -18.17 25.31
C LEU A 5 8.53 -17.82 26.79
N VAL A 6 9.64 -18.27 27.39
CA VAL A 6 10.01 -17.97 28.78
C VAL A 6 11.33 -17.22 28.78
N CYS A 7 11.32 -15.98 29.28
CA CYS A 7 12.51 -15.12 29.32
C CYS A 7 13.09 -15.06 30.74
N PHE A 8 14.39 -15.34 30.88
CA PHE A 8 15.12 -15.24 32.14
C PHE A 8 15.88 -13.90 32.25
N PRO A 9 16.34 -13.51 33.45
CA PRO A 9 17.34 -12.45 33.58
C PRO A 9 18.56 -12.73 32.70
N GLY A 10 18.95 -11.77 31.85
CA GLY A 10 19.99 -11.94 30.83
C GLY A 10 19.48 -12.22 29.42
N ALA A 11 18.16 -12.37 29.21
CA ALA A 11 17.58 -12.42 27.88
C ALA A 11 17.88 -11.12 27.08
N PRO A 12 17.99 -11.20 25.74
CA PRO A 12 18.24 -10.03 24.89
C PRO A 12 17.23 -8.91 25.18
N ARG A 13 17.75 -7.68 25.32
CA ARG A 13 16.93 -6.49 25.50
C ARG A 13 16.62 -5.88 24.12
N PRO A 14 15.50 -5.15 23.98
CA PRO A 14 15.29 -4.31 22.81
C PRO A 14 16.51 -3.41 22.59
N CYS A 15 16.97 -3.32 21.35
CA CYS A 15 18.05 -2.44 20.96
C CYS A 15 17.55 -1.45 19.90
N GLU A 16 17.91 -0.18 20.06
CA GLU A 16 17.43 0.90 19.18
C GLU A 16 17.83 0.67 17.71
N GLU A 17 19.04 0.13 17.49
CA GLU A 17 19.52 -0.22 16.15
C GLU A 17 18.64 -1.28 15.48
N ALA A 18 18.20 -2.33 16.20
CA ALA A 18 17.29 -3.32 15.60
C ALA A 18 15.91 -2.72 15.32
N VAL A 19 15.39 -1.87 16.21
CA VAL A 19 14.12 -1.17 15.98
C VAL A 19 14.20 -0.28 14.74
N ARG A 20 15.30 0.47 14.59
CA ARG A 20 15.52 1.33 13.42
C ARG A 20 15.61 0.51 12.14
N LYS A 21 16.37 -0.60 12.14
CA LYS A 21 16.48 -1.51 10.99
C LYS A 21 15.13 -2.10 10.59
N GLU A 22 14.32 -2.50 11.58
CA GLU A 22 12.99 -3.05 11.37
C GLU A 22 12.08 -2.05 10.64
N VAL A 23 12.05 -0.79 11.11
CA VAL A 23 11.27 0.29 10.48
C VAL A 23 11.75 0.59 9.06
N LEU A 24 13.06 0.63 8.84
CA LEU A 24 13.63 0.88 7.51
C LEU A 24 13.30 -0.26 6.53
N LEU A 25 13.39 -1.50 6.98
CA LEU A 25 13.04 -2.67 6.19
C LEU A 25 11.55 -2.67 5.81
N ASP A 26 10.66 -2.35 6.76
CA ASP A 26 9.23 -2.30 6.48
C ASP A 26 8.88 -1.21 5.46
N ALA A 27 9.50 -0.04 5.56
CA ALA A 27 9.34 1.02 4.58
C ALA A 27 9.87 0.61 3.19
N ALA A 28 11.04 -0.04 3.14
CA ALA A 28 11.64 -0.51 1.90
C ALA A 28 10.77 -1.58 1.22
N LEU A 29 10.25 -2.55 1.99
CA LEU A 29 9.32 -3.57 1.50
C LEU A 29 8.02 -2.93 0.99
N GLY A 30 7.46 -1.97 1.73
CA GLY A 30 6.26 -1.25 1.31
C GLY A 30 6.46 -0.52 -0.02
N HIS A 31 7.58 0.19 -0.18
CA HIS A 31 7.95 0.84 -1.43
C HIS A 31 8.09 -0.17 -2.57
N ARG A 32 8.82 -1.26 -2.32
CA ARG A 32 9.07 -2.29 -3.33
C ARG A 32 7.79 -2.97 -3.81
N VAL A 33 6.86 -3.26 -2.89
CA VAL A 33 5.53 -3.79 -3.24
C VAL A 33 4.77 -2.81 -4.13
N ALA A 34 4.79 -1.52 -3.79
CA ALA A 34 4.12 -0.49 -4.59
C ALA A 34 4.71 -0.39 -6.01
N GLU A 35 6.05 -0.45 -6.15
CA GLU A 35 6.74 -0.48 -7.45
C GLU A 35 6.31 -1.68 -8.29
N LEU A 36 6.36 -2.88 -7.70
CA LEU A 36 5.97 -4.12 -8.39
C LEU A 36 4.53 -4.04 -8.89
N CYS A 37 3.62 -3.51 -8.07
CA CYS A 37 2.22 -3.35 -8.44
C CYS A 37 1.97 -2.25 -9.48
N ALA A 38 2.79 -1.19 -9.51
CA ALA A 38 2.67 -0.10 -10.48
C ALA A 38 3.33 -0.41 -11.84
N SER A 39 4.34 -1.28 -11.85
CA SER A 39 5.11 -1.64 -13.06
C SER A 39 4.35 -2.53 -14.04
N ALA A 40 3.32 -3.24 -13.56
CA ALA A 40 2.54 -4.16 -14.36
C ALA A 40 1.30 -3.48 -14.95
N SER A 41 0.90 -3.85 -16.18
CA SER A 41 -0.33 -3.35 -16.79
C SER A 41 -1.59 -3.74 -16.00
N GLU A 42 -1.53 -4.86 -15.30
CA GLU A 42 -2.53 -5.32 -14.34
C GLU A 42 -1.81 -5.65 -13.03
N PRO A 43 -2.34 -5.26 -11.86
CA PRO A 43 -1.68 -5.54 -10.59
C PRO A 43 -1.48 -7.05 -10.39
N PRO A 44 -0.24 -7.51 -10.13
CA PRO A 44 0.07 -8.92 -9.95
C PRO A 44 -0.59 -9.46 -8.68
N SER A 45 -0.87 -10.77 -8.64
CA SER A 45 -1.38 -11.39 -7.42
C SER A 45 -0.41 -11.25 -6.24
N LEU A 46 -0.92 -11.26 -5.01
CA LEU A 46 -0.07 -11.20 -3.80
C LEU A 46 0.95 -12.35 -3.77
N ASN A 47 0.61 -13.54 -4.26
CA ASN A 47 1.56 -14.65 -4.35
C ASN A 47 2.69 -14.35 -5.33
N THR A 48 2.37 -13.75 -6.48
CA THR A 48 3.38 -13.31 -7.46
C THR A 48 4.31 -12.27 -6.85
N VAL A 49 3.77 -11.25 -6.16
CA VAL A 49 4.57 -10.24 -5.44
C VAL A 49 5.50 -10.92 -4.43
N PHE A 50 4.98 -11.84 -3.62
CA PHE A 50 5.77 -12.55 -2.61
C PHE A 50 6.89 -13.39 -3.24
N ARG A 51 6.60 -14.09 -4.34
CA ARG A 51 7.60 -14.89 -5.08
C ARG A 51 8.68 -14.01 -5.71
N THR A 52 8.32 -12.85 -6.25
CA THR A 52 9.28 -11.89 -6.80
C THR A 52 10.20 -11.36 -5.70
N LEU A 53 9.64 -10.89 -4.58
CA LEU A 53 10.42 -10.44 -3.41
C LEU A 53 11.33 -11.55 -2.87
N ALA A 54 10.87 -12.81 -2.85
CA ALA A 54 11.68 -13.94 -2.40
C ALA A 54 12.84 -14.28 -3.34
N SER A 55 12.81 -13.82 -4.59
CA SER A 55 13.91 -13.97 -5.56
C SER A 55 14.89 -12.79 -5.56
N GLU A 56 14.55 -11.69 -4.89
CA GLU A 56 15.41 -10.53 -4.72
C GLU A 56 16.35 -10.72 -3.51
N ASP A 57 17.54 -10.12 -3.57
CA ASP A 57 18.45 -10.07 -2.43
C ASP A 57 18.07 -8.90 -1.52
N ILE A 58 17.25 -9.17 -0.50
CA ILE A 58 16.74 -8.17 0.43
C ILE A 58 17.58 -8.20 1.72
N PRO A 59 18.38 -7.15 2.01
CA PRO A 59 19.20 -7.11 3.21
C PRO A 59 18.36 -6.94 4.48
N ASP A 60 18.98 -7.22 5.63
CA ASP A 60 18.41 -7.03 6.98
C ASP A 60 17.11 -7.81 7.28
N LEU A 61 16.74 -8.80 6.45
CA LEU A 61 15.62 -9.70 6.75
C LEU A 61 15.82 -10.42 8.10
N PRO A 62 14.74 -10.67 8.87
CA PRO A 62 14.83 -11.36 10.14
C PRO A 62 15.52 -12.73 9.98
N PRO A 63 16.55 -13.05 10.81
CA PRO A 63 17.24 -14.32 10.69
C PRO A 63 16.27 -15.49 10.94
N GLY A 64 16.45 -16.58 10.16
CA GLY A 64 15.59 -17.76 10.19
C GLY A 64 14.29 -17.57 9.42
N GLY A 65 13.39 -16.71 9.90
CA GLY A 65 12.06 -16.54 9.30
C GLY A 65 12.04 -15.75 7.99
N GLY A 66 13.07 -14.94 7.73
CA GLY A 66 13.27 -14.24 6.46
C GLY A 66 12.06 -13.42 6.03
N LEU A 67 11.76 -13.45 4.73
CA LEU A 67 10.63 -12.73 4.13
C LEU A 67 9.26 -13.18 4.68
N TYR A 68 9.14 -14.43 5.12
CA TYR A 68 7.87 -14.96 5.65
C TYR A 68 7.45 -14.25 6.95
N CYS A 69 8.41 -13.88 7.80
CA CYS A 69 8.14 -13.04 8.97
C CYS A 69 7.61 -11.63 8.64
N LYS A 70 7.72 -11.20 7.37
CA LYS A 70 7.25 -9.92 6.87
C LYS A 70 5.96 -10.02 6.03
N ALA A 71 5.33 -11.19 5.99
CA ALA A 71 4.14 -11.41 5.17
C ALA A 71 2.98 -10.44 5.49
N THR A 72 2.82 -10.04 6.74
CA THR A 72 1.82 -9.05 7.15
C THR A 72 2.12 -7.68 6.55
N VAL A 73 3.35 -7.18 6.68
CA VAL A 73 3.79 -5.90 6.12
C VAL A 73 3.59 -5.87 4.60
N ILE A 74 3.97 -6.95 3.91
CA ILE A 74 3.80 -7.10 2.46
C ILE A 74 2.32 -7.09 2.08
N ALA A 75 1.49 -7.86 2.80
CA ALA A 75 0.05 -7.93 2.55
C ALA A 75 -0.66 -6.59 2.78
N GLU A 76 -0.26 -5.86 3.83
CA GLU A 76 -0.78 -4.53 4.14
C GLU A 76 -0.41 -3.52 3.05
N ALA A 77 0.85 -3.46 2.64
CA ALA A 77 1.29 -2.57 1.56
C ALA A 77 0.56 -2.88 0.23
N TYR A 78 0.40 -4.16 -0.08
CA TYR A 78 -0.35 -4.60 -1.25
C TYR A 78 -1.83 -4.18 -1.19
N SER A 79 -2.47 -4.36 -0.03
CA SER A 79 -3.86 -3.96 0.20
C SER A 79 -4.05 -2.45 0.06
N GLN A 80 -3.14 -1.65 0.63
CA GLN A 80 -3.15 -0.19 0.53
C GLN A 80 -3.02 0.26 -0.93
N PHE A 81 -2.12 -0.35 -1.71
CA PHE A 81 -1.99 -0.09 -3.14
C PHE A 81 -3.30 -0.36 -3.89
N CYS A 82 -3.92 -1.53 -3.64
CA CYS A 82 -5.18 -1.91 -4.26
C CYS A 82 -6.33 -0.96 -3.91
N GLN A 83 -6.37 -0.44 -2.69
CA GLN A 83 -7.36 0.54 -2.27
C GLN A 83 -7.13 1.89 -2.97
N ALA A 84 -5.88 2.37 -3.04
CA ALA A 84 -5.53 3.63 -3.68
C ALA A 84 -5.80 3.60 -5.19
N SER A 85 -5.53 2.48 -5.87
CA SER A 85 -5.82 2.32 -7.30
C SER A 85 -7.33 2.31 -7.59
N ARG A 86 -8.13 1.66 -6.72
CA ARG A 86 -9.60 1.70 -6.80
C ARG A 86 -10.16 3.11 -6.64
N GLN A 87 -9.69 3.87 -5.66
CA GLN A 87 -10.14 5.26 -5.43
C GLN A 87 -9.81 6.18 -6.61
N ARG A 88 -8.65 5.96 -7.26
CA ARG A 88 -8.25 6.72 -8.46
C ARG A 88 -9.21 6.48 -9.63
N CYS A 89 -9.68 5.25 -9.83
CA CYS A 89 -10.65 4.92 -10.87
C CYS A 89 -12.00 5.64 -10.65
N VAL A 90 -12.50 5.66 -9.41
CA VAL A 90 -13.78 6.34 -9.07
C VAL A 90 -13.69 7.86 -9.27
N LYS A 91 -12.55 8.48 -8.96
CA LYS A 91 -12.38 9.93 -9.10
C LYS A 91 -12.16 10.37 -10.56
N GLY A 92 -11.61 9.49 -11.40
CA GLY A 92 -11.42 9.73 -12.84
C GLY A 92 -12.70 9.75 -13.67
N GLN A 93 -13.84 9.30 -13.12
CA GLN A 93 -15.14 9.33 -13.80
C GLN A 93 -16.00 10.56 -13.48
N LYS A 94 -15.56 11.46 -12.59
CA LYS A 94 -16.30 12.69 -12.25
C LYS A 94 -15.79 13.93 -12.99
N GLY A 95 -15.43 13.76 -14.26
CA GLY A 95 -14.84 14.78 -15.12
C GLY A 95 -15.39 14.77 -16.54
N ALA A 96 -16.72 14.69 -16.68
CA ALA A 96 -17.43 14.96 -17.93
C ALA A 96 -18.86 15.45 -17.58
N GLU A 97 -18.95 16.51 -16.78
CA GLU A 97 -20.19 17.29 -16.69
C GLU A 97 -19.96 18.55 -17.52
N GLU A 98 -20.58 18.56 -18.70
CA GLU A 98 -20.62 19.66 -19.66
C GLU A 98 -21.36 20.84 -19.02
N PRO A 99 -20.82 22.08 -19.08
CA PRO A 99 -21.49 23.22 -18.47
C PRO A 99 -22.57 23.71 -19.43
N THR A 100 -23.80 23.19 -19.30
CA THR A 100 -24.97 23.78 -19.96
C THR A 100 -25.25 25.14 -19.31
N GLY A 101 -24.61 26.17 -19.88
CA GLY A 101 -24.75 27.57 -19.52
C GLY A 101 -26.13 28.12 -19.83
N ALA A 102 -26.72 28.72 -18.79
CA ALA A 102 -27.62 29.87 -18.80
C ALA A 102 -28.69 29.94 -19.91
N GLN A 103 -29.93 29.59 -19.56
CA GLN A 103 -31.10 30.10 -20.28
C GLN A 103 -31.54 31.44 -19.68
N SER A 104 -31.52 32.42 -20.58
CA SER A 104 -31.85 33.83 -20.46
C SER A 104 -33.13 34.15 -19.70
N ILE A 105 -33.04 35.14 -18.83
CA ILE A 105 -34.20 35.87 -18.30
C ILE A 105 -34.67 36.83 -19.39
N SER A 106 -35.75 36.47 -20.09
CA SER A 106 -36.44 37.40 -20.98
C SER A 106 -37.49 38.16 -20.19
N ALA A 107 -37.19 39.43 -19.91
CA ALA A 107 -38.17 40.44 -19.58
C ALA A 107 -39.07 40.68 -20.80
N LEU A 108 -40.39 40.52 -20.63
CA LEU A 108 -41.38 41.18 -21.46
C LEU A 108 -42.36 41.95 -20.57
N HIS A 109 -42.06 43.23 -20.53
CA HIS A 109 -42.97 44.38 -20.40
C HIS A 109 -44.14 44.29 -21.39
N LEU A 110 -45.37 44.60 -20.95
CA LEU A 110 -46.22 45.71 -21.45
C LEU A 110 -47.67 45.66 -20.90
N GLU A 111 -48.10 46.78 -20.30
CA GLU A 111 -49.42 47.49 -20.19
C GLU A 111 -50.74 46.69 -20.32
N ALA A 112 -51.85 47.02 -19.65
CA ALA A 112 -52.40 48.31 -19.19
C ALA A 112 -53.39 48.11 -18.02
#